data_AF-A0A2S9T975-F1
#
_entry.id   AF-A0A2S9T975-F1
#
_cell.length_a   1.000
_cell.length_b   1.000
_cell.length_c   1.000
_cell.angle_alpha   90.00
_cell.angle_beta   90.00
_cell.angle_gamma   90.00
#
_symmetry.space_group_name_H-M   'P 1'
#
loop_
_entity.id
_entity.type
_entity.pdbx_description
1 polymer ?
#
loop_
_entity_poly.entity_id
_entity_poly.type
_entity_poly.pdbx_seq_one_letter_code
_entity_poly.pdbx_strand_id
1 'polypeptide(L)'
;MNKDFKHSQFAHCESGVISSMLTNSGLKLSEPMVFGLTSTLTFAFFPIIKVNNMPLIAYRAIPKNIINSIEKVLGVKIFKKSFKNMLEANIELDSAIEDGKIVGLQTSVFYLPYMPENMRFHFNAHNLLVYAKVGKNYKISDPVFEDVVECSQKDLTKARFAKGVFAPKGFMYYVLNIPKQIDFDNILKKSIRKNAKAMLTPFPYAGVKGMRKLAKSIEKLKNKDERYIKNYLTHIVRMQEEIGTGGGGFRYLYSAFLKEAKTYNLDVNKLEKASELILLSGDTLREFALKCVESAKKIDRFEPKEISDILIKASKYEEEAFGILKTI
;
A
#
# COMPACT_ATOMS: atom_id res chain seq x y z
N MET A 1 -9.06 5.80 -28.46
CA MET A 1 -7.75 5.25 -28.05
C MET A 1 -6.91 6.36 -27.47
N ASN A 2 -6.48 6.24 -26.21
CA ASN A 2 -5.61 7.23 -25.57
C ASN A 2 -4.15 6.99 -26.01
N LYS A 3 -3.70 7.71 -27.05
CA LYS A 3 -2.36 7.54 -27.65
C LYS A 3 -1.22 8.08 -26.76
N ASP A 4 -1.56 8.83 -25.71
CA ASP A 4 -0.58 9.50 -24.84
C ASP A 4 -0.47 8.86 -23.44
N PHE A 5 -1.03 7.66 -23.25
CA PHE A 5 -0.92 6.95 -21.98
C PHE A 5 0.56 6.66 -21.63
N LYS A 6 0.98 7.07 -20.45
CA LYS A 6 2.32 6.80 -19.90
C LYS A 6 2.24 5.77 -18.79
N HIS A 7 2.88 4.63 -19.03
CA HIS A 7 3.09 3.60 -18.03
C HIS A 7 4.19 4.01 -17.04
N SER A 8 4.11 3.47 -15.83
CA SER A 8 5.11 3.64 -14.78
C SER A 8 4.99 2.46 -13.81
N GLN A 9 6.15 1.96 -13.36
CA GLN A 9 6.26 0.97 -12.30
C GLN A 9 6.25 1.68 -10.93
N PHE A 10 5.69 1.02 -9.91
CA PHE A 10 5.51 1.59 -8.59
C PHE A 10 5.76 0.59 -7.46
N ALA A 11 6.00 1.14 -6.26
CA ALA A 11 6.21 0.37 -5.05
C ALA A 11 4.92 -0.27 -4.50
N HIS A 12 3.74 0.28 -4.81
CA HIS A 12 2.50 -0.18 -4.23
C HIS A 12 1.33 -0.05 -5.20
N CYS A 13 0.64 -1.16 -5.44
CA CYS A 13 -0.33 -1.24 -6.52
C CYS A 13 -1.45 -0.20 -6.43
N GLU A 14 -2.01 0.07 -5.24
CA GLU A 14 -3.12 0.99 -5.09
C GLU A 14 -2.69 2.47 -5.23
N SER A 15 -1.56 2.89 -4.64
CA SER A 15 -1.05 4.26 -4.80
C SER A 15 -0.51 4.51 -6.20
N GLY A 16 0.22 3.55 -6.78
CA GLY A 16 0.74 3.64 -8.13
C GLY A 16 -0.36 3.76 -9.19
N VAL A 17 -1.41 2.95 -9.10
CA VAL A 17 -2.57 3.05 -10.00
C VAL A 17 -3.24 4.41 -9.92
N ILE A 18 -3.47 4.94 -8.71
CA ILE A 18 -4.08 6.27 -8.54
C ILE A 18 -3.14 7.37 -9.04
N SER A 19 -1.83 7.27 -8.78
CA SER A 19 -0.79 8.17 -9.28
C SER A 19 -0.81 8.26 -10.80
N SER A 20 -0.76 7.10 -11.48
CA SER A 20 -0.82 7.03 -12.94
C SER A 20 -2.16 7.50 -13.49
N MET A 21 -3.28 7.13 -12.87
CA MET A 21 -4.60 7.55 -13.32
C MET A 21 -4.74 9.07 -13.28
N LEU A 22 -4.38 9.71 -12.16
CA LEU A 22 -4.46 11.17 -12.01
C LEU A 22 -3.50 11.88 -12.96
N THR A 23 -2.26 11.40 -13.07
CA THR A 23 -1.23 11.99 -13.94
C THR A 23 -1.66 11.94 -15.41
N ASN A 24 -2.13 10.79 -15.88
CA ASN A 24 -2.63 10.64 -17.25
C ASN A 24 -3.99 11.33 -17.48
N SER A 25 -4.67 11.79 -16.42
CA SER A 25 -5.89 12.60 -16.49
C SER A 25 -5.61 14.10 -16.36
N GLY A 26 -4.34 14.52 -16.27
CA GLY A 26 -3.93 15.93 -16.24
C GLY A 26 -3.51 16.47 -14.87
N LEU A 27 -3.59 15.68 -13.80
CA LEU A 27 -3.09 16.04 -12.47
C LEU A 27 -1.80 15.27 -12.15
N LYS A 28 -0.65 15.88 -12.45
CA LYS A 28 0.67 15.29 -12.13
C LYS A 28 0.80 15.11 -10.62
N LEU A 29 0.80 13.87 -10.17
CA LEU A 29 0.94 13.51 -8.77
C LEU A 29 1.77 12.24 -8.69
N SER A 30 2.82 12.26 -7.86
CA SER A 30 3.71 11.13 -7.63
C SER A 30 3.06 10.09 -6.72
N GLU A 31 3.59 8.86 -6.72
CA GLU A 31 3.16 7.83 -5.78
C GLU A 31 3.35 8.23 -4.31
N PRO A 32 4.52 8.77 -3.89
CA PRO A 32 4.68 9.28 -2.53
C PRO A 32 3.59 10.28 -2.14
N MET A 33 3.27 11.23 -3.01
CA MET A 33 2.22 12.21 -2.76
C MET A 33 0.84 11.56 -2.60
N VAL A 34 0.45 10.65 -3.48
CA VAL A 34 -0.82 9.89 -3.32
C VAL A 34 -0.87 9.15 -1.98
N PHE A 35 0.23 8.48 -1.61
CA PHE A 35 0.31 7.68 -0.39
C PHE A 35 0.25 8.55 0.87
N GLY A 36 1.02 9.63 0.92
CA GLY A 36 1.09 10.54 2.07
C GLY A 36 -0.17 11.38 2.25
N LEU A 37 -0.73 11.90 1.16
CA LEU A 37 -1.96 12.70 1.17
C LEU A 37 -3.17 11.93 1.68
N THR A 38 -3.22 10.63 1.44
CA THR A 38 -4.31 9.76 1.91
C THR A 38 -4.11 9.24 3.34
N SER A 39 -3.04 9.67 4.02
CA SER A 39 -2.64 9.22 5.36
C SER A 39 -2.60 7.69 5.48
N THR A 40 -2.02 7.03 4.47
CA THR A 40 -2.07 5.57 4.33
C THR A 40 -1.07 4.85 5.22
N LEU A 41 0.02 5.51 5.62
CA LEU A 41 1.01 4.91 6.52
C LEU A 41 0.38 4.61 7.88
N THR A 42 0.52 3.38 8.34
CA THR A 42 0.09 3.00 9.69
C THR A 42 0.94 1.85 10.24
N PHE A 43 0.66 1.45 11.47
CA PHE A 43 1.08 0.17 12.00
C PHE A 43 -0.08 -0.41 12.82
N ALA A 44 -0.39 -1.69 12.66
CA ALA A 44 -1.38 -2.37 13.46
C ALA A 44 -0.92 -3.78 13.82
N PHE A 45 -1.14 -4.18 15.07
CA PHE A 45 -0.87 -5.52 15.55
C PHE A 45 -2.00 -6.02 16.43
N PHE A 46 -2.76 -7.00 15.95
CA PHE A 46 -3.85 -7.61 16.70
C PHE A 46 -3.57 -9.11 16.93
N PRO A 47 -3.15 -9.52 18.15
CA PRO A 47 -2.73 -10.91 18.41
C PRO A 47 -3.84 -11.95 18.26
N ILE A 48 -5.10 -11.52 18.44
CA ILE A 48 -6.29 -12.38 18.46
C ILE A 48 -6.88 -12.55 17.05
N ILE A 49 -6.88 -11.49 16.24
CA ILE A 49 -7.40 -11.53 14.86
C ILE A 49 -6.42 -12.33 14.00
N LYS A 50 -6.92 -13.36 13.30
CA LYS A 50 -6.08 -14.27 12.52
C LYS A 50 -6.17 -14.01 11.01
N VAL A 51 -5.00 -13.97 10.37
CA VAL A 51 -4.81 -14.00 8.91
C VAL A 51 -3.89 -15.18 8.62
N ASN A 52 -4.36 -16.16 7.85
CA ASN A 52 -3.61 -17.40 7.57
C ASN A 52 -3.09 -18.07 8.86
N ASN A 53 -3.97 -18.21 9.86
CA ASN A 53 -3.69 -18.77 11.20
C ASN A 53 -2.66 -18.01 12.06
N MET A 54 -2.21 -16.83 11.64
CA MET A 54 -1.24 -16.00 12.36
C MET A 54 -1.84 -14.61 12.70
N PRO A 55 -1.28 -13.86 13.67
CA PRO A 55 -1.82 -12.55 14.07
C PRO A 55 -1.88 -11.54 12.93
N LEU A 56 -2.91 -10.70 12.92
CA LEU A 56 -2.96 -9.56 12.00
C LEU A 56 -1.83 -8.57 12.32
N ILE A 57 -0.93 -8.38 11.36
CA ILE A 57 0.10 -7.34 11.34
C ILE A 57 -0.10 -6.52 10.07
N ALA A 58 -0.15 -5.19 10.17
CA ALA A 58 -0.30 -4.33 8.99
C ALA A 58 0.62 -3.11 9.09
N TYR A 59 1.22 -2.73 7.96
CA TYR A 59 2.12 -1.58 7.82
C TYR A 59 1.50 -0.42 7.02
N ARG A 60 0.24 -0.58 6.59
CA ARG A 60 -0.55 0.40 5.85
C ARG A 60 -2.04 0.20 6.08
N ALA A 61 -2.82 1.20 5.68
CA ALA A 61 -4.27 1.15 5.76
C ALA A 61 -4.84 0.00 4.92
N ILE A 62 -6.06 -0.41 5.26
CA ILE A 62 -6.79 -1.47 4.57
C ILE A 62 -6.99 -1.15 3.07
N PRO A 63 -7.12 -2.18 2.20
CA PRO A 63 -7.37 -1.97 0.78
C PRO A 63 -8.54 -1.02 0.48
N LYS A 64 -8.44 -0.24 -0.60
CA LYS A 64 -9.37 0.82 -1.04
C LYS A 64 -9.30 2.11 -0.21
N ASN A 65 -8.48 2.17 0.85
CA ASN A 65 -8.37 3.40 1.63
C ASN A 65 -7.90 4.58 0.77
N ILE A 66 -6.95 4.37 -0.15
CA ILE A 66 -6.41 5.43 -1.01
C ILE A 66 -7.50 5.87 -1.99
N ILE A 67 -8.12 4.92 -2.69
CA ILE A 67 -9.19 5.19 -3.68
C ILE A 67 -10.35 5.97 -3.05
N ASN A 68 -10.69 5.66 -1.79
CA ASN A 68 -11.77 6.34 -1.07
C ASN A 68 -11.36 7.69 -0.48
N SER A 69 -10.10 7.84 -0.09
CA SER A 69 -9.60 9.07 0.55
C SER A 69 -9.20 10.13 -0.47
N ILE A 70 -8.64 9.75 -1.61
CA ILE A 70 -8.06 10.69 -2.57
C ILE A 70 -9.09 11.70 -3.11
N GLU A 71 -10.32 11.25 -3.35
CA GLU A 71 -11.44 12.10 -3.76
C GLU A 71 -11.77 13.18 -2.72
N LYS A 72 -11.75 12.82 -1.43
CA LYS A 72 -12.02 13.77 -0.35
C LYS A 72 -10.86 14.73 -0.13
N VAL A 73 -9.63 14.25 -0.30
CA VAL A 73 -8.41 15.02 -0.03
C VAL A 73 -8.13 16.02 -1.14
N LEU A 74 -8.28 15.62 -2.41
CA LEU A 74 -7.97 16.46 -3.57
C LEU A 74 -9.19 17.13 -4.20
N GLY A 75 -10.40 16.74 -3.80
CA GLY A 75 -11.65 17.22 -4.43
C GLY A 75 -11.91 16.62 -5.83
N VAL A 76 -11.11 15.64 -6.27
CA VAL A 76 -11.32 14.92 -7.53
C VAL A 76 -12.59 14.09 -7.47
N LYS A 77 -13.33 13.99 -8.58
CA LYS A 77 -14.50 13.11 -8.69
C LYS A 77 -14.10 11.82 -9.36
N ILE A 78 -14.42 10.70 -8.72
CA ILE A 78 -14.05 9.36 -9.20
C ILE A 78 -15.31 8.51 -9.28
N PHE A 79 -15.60 7.97 -10.46
CA PHE A 79 -16.61 6.93 -10.61
C PHE A 79 -16.12 5.65 -9.92
N LYS A 80 -16.98 4.96 -9.18
CA LYS A 80 -16.65 3.72 -8.47
C LYS A 80 -17.85 2.78 -8.51
N LYS A 81 -17.69 1.56 -9.03
CA LYS A 81 -18.78 0.58 -9.10
C LYS A 81 -18.26 -0.84 -8.88
N SER A 82 -19.02 -1.64 -8.12
CA SER A 82 -18.86 -3.10 -8.03
C SER A 82 -20.10 -3.75 -8.64
N PHE A 83 -19.94 -4.98 -9.13
CA PHE A 83 -20.96 -5.65 -9.92
C PHE A 83 -21.29 -7.02 -9.35
N LYS A 84 -22.55 -7.43 -9.52
CA LYS A 84 -22.99 -8.81 -9.26
C LYS A 84 -22.90 -9.67 -10.53
N ASN A 85 -23.04 -9.04 -11.70
CA ASN A 85 -23.06 -9.70 -13.00
C ASN A 85 -21.75 -9.43 -13.78
N MET A 86 -21.13 -10.48 -14.32
CA MET A 86 -19.86 -10.37 -15.06
C MET A 86 -20.03 -9.72 -16.43
N LEU A 87 -21.15 -9.96 -17.11
CA LEU A 87 -21.45 -9.37 -18.42
C LEU A 87 -21.63 -7.85 -18.28
N GLU A 88 -22.43 -7.40 -17.31
CA GLU A 88 -22.62 -5.97 -17.02
C GLU A 88 -21.28 -5.27 -16.73
N ALA A 89 -20.43 -5.90 -15.91
CA ALA A 89 -19.12 -5.36 -15.57
C ALA A 89 -18.15 -5.28 -16.76
N ASN A 90 -18.32 -6.13 -17.77
CA ASN A 90 -17.54 -6.09 -19.00
C ASN A 90 -18.07 -5.02 -19.96
N ILE A 91 -19.39 -4.90 -20.10
CA ILE A 91 -20.03 -3.84 -20.91
C ILE A 91 -19.63 -2.46 -20.37
N GLU A 92 -19.67 -2.25 -19.05
CA GLU A 92 -19.24 -0.97 -18.46
C GLU A 92 -17.75 -0.70 -18.69
N LEU A 93 -16.90 -1.72 -18.56
CA LEU A 93 -15.46 -1.57 -18.81
C LEU A 93 -15.19 -1.18 -20.27
N ASP A 94 -15.83 -1.86 -21.21
CA ASP A 94 -15.70 -1.58 -22.65
C ASP A 94 -16.16 -0.15 -22.98
N SER A 95 -17.36 0.23 -22.51
CA SER A 95 -17.91 1.58 -22.69
C SER A 95 -16.99 2.66 -22.13
N ALA A 96 -16.48 2.50 -20.91
CA ALA A 96 -15.57 3.47 -20.31
C ALA A 96 -14.26 3.61 -21.11
N ILE A 97 -13.71 2.53 -21.67
CA ILE A 97 -12.49 2.57 -22.49
C ILE A 97 -12.77 3.23 -23.84
N GLU A 98 -13.93 2.96 -24.45
CA GLU A 98 -14.38 3.60 -25.69
C GLU A 98 -14.54 5.12 -25.51
N ASP A 99 -15.05 5.55 -24.35
CA ASP A 99 -15.12 6.95 -23.90
C ASP A 99 -13.75 7.56 -23.53
N GLY A 100 -12.66 6.82 -23.76
CA GLY A 100 -11.30 7.28 -23.53
C GLY A 100 -10.87 7.32 -22.06
N LYS A 101 -11.63 6.68 -21.14
CA LYS A 101 -11.28 6.62 -19.72
C LYS A 101 -10.13 5.64 -19.49
N ILE A 102 -9.29 5.99 -18.52
CA ILE A 102 -8.28 5.09 -17.95
C ILE A 102 -8.90 4.45 -16.71
N VAL A 103 -9.15 3.15 -16.76
CA VAL A 103 -9.96 2.45 -15.78
C VAL A 103 -9.09 1.66 -14.81
N GLY A 104 -9.16 2.01 -13.53
CA GLY A 104 -8.60 1.22 -12.46
C GLY A 104 -9.49 0.04 -12.12
N LEU A 105 -8.87 -1.13 -11.93
CA LEU A 105 -9.54 -2.36 -11.56
C LEU A 105 -8.91 -2.93 -10.31
N GLN A 106 -9.75 -3.49 -9.43
CA GLN A 106 -9.28 -4.43 -8.43
C GLN A 106 -9.38 -5.85 -9.00
N THR A 107 -8.32 -6.63 -8.83
CA THR A 107 -8.17 -7.98 -9.38
C THR A 107 -7.50 -8.91 -8.39
N SER A 108 -7.55 -10.21 -8.71
CA SER A 108 -6.78 -11.23 -8.03
C SER A 108 -5.51 -11.55 -8.81
N VAL A 109 -4.36 -11.37 -8.17
CA VAL A 109 -3.06 -11.61 -8.81
C VAL A 109 -2.89 -13.06 -9.28
N PHE A 110 -3.51 -14.00 -8.56
CA PHE A 110 -3.47 -15.44 -8.87
C PHE A 110 -4.03 -15.78 -10.27
N TYR A 111 -5.02 -15.02 -10.75
CA TYR A 111 -5.71 -15.31 -12.00
C TYR A 111 -5.23 -14.46 -13.19
N LEU A 112 -4.21 -13.63 -13.00
CA LEU A 112 -3.63 -12.84 -14.08
C LEU A 112 -2.62 -13.69 -14.88
N PRO A 113 -2.86 -13.93 -16.18
CA PRO A 113 -2.08 -14.89 -16.96
C PRO A 113 -0.64 -14.43 -17.26
N TYR A 114 -0.41 -13.12 -17.27
CA TYR A 114 0.93 -12.55 -17.44
C TYR A 114 1.76 -12.54 -16.15
N MET A 115 1.14 -12.78 -14.98
CA MET A 115 1.87 -12.83 -13.72
C MET A 115 2.71 -14.12 -13.66
N PRO A 116 4.02 -14.06 -13.34
CA PRO A 116 4.85 -15.25 -13.19
C PRO A 116 4.31 -16.21 -12.12
N GLU A 117 4.47 -17.52 -12.30
CA GLU A 117 3.91 -18.53 -11.39
C GLU A 117 4.36 -18.37 -9.95
N ASN A 118 5.64 -18.04 -9.73
CA ASN A 118 6.22 -17.77 -8.41
C ASN A 118 5.69 -16.48 -7.75
N MET A 119 5.03 -15.60 -8.50
CA MET A 119 4.38 -14.38 -8.01
C MET A 119 2.87 -14.53 -7.86
N ARG A 120 2.28 -15.67 -8.27
CA ARG A 120 0.84 -15.95 -8.12
C ARG A 120 0.53 -16.50 -6.74
N PHE A 121 -0.06 -15.66 -5.89
CA PHE A 121 -0.65 -16.07 -4.62
C PHE A 121 -2.09 -15.58 -4.51
N HIS A 122 -2.91 -16.22 -3.67
CA HIS A 122 -4.31 -15.82 -3.48
C HIS A 122 -4.43 -14.48 -2.75
N PHE A 123 -4.42 -13.39 -3.52
CA PHE A 123 -4.62 -12.03 -3.05
C PHE A 123 -5.53 -11.27 -3.99
N ASN A 124 -6.70 -10.88 -3.48
CA ASN A 124 -7.80 -10.32 -4.27
C ASN A 124 -7.82 -8.78 -4.29
N ALA A 125 -6.82 -8.11 -3.72
CA ALA A 125 -6.78 -6.65 -3.60
C ALA A 125 -5.69 -5.99 -4.46
N HIS A 126 -5.25 -6.67 -5.51
CA HIS A 126 -4.29 -6.11 -6.47
C HIS A 126 -4.97 -5.09 -7.37
N ASN A 127 -4.30 -3.96 -7.63
CA ASN A 127 -4.85 -2.90 -8.49
C ASN A 127 -4.00 -2.76 -9.76
N LEU A 128 -4.67 -2.56 -10.88
CA LEU A 128 -4.07 -2.29 -12.19
C LEU A 128 -4.91 -1.29 -12.98
N LEU A 129 -4.35 -0.74 -14.06
CA LEU A 129 -5.05 0.11 -15.01
C LEU A 129 -5.31 -0.62 -16.32
N VAL A 130 -6.51 -0.46 -16.88
CA VAL A 130 -6.82 -0.74 -18.28
C VAL A 130 -6.94 0.59 -19.00
N TYR A 131 -6.14 0.78 -20.06
CA TYR A 131 -6.10 2.06 -20.80
C TYR A 131 -6.54 1.93 -22.26
N ALA A 132 -6.62 0.71 -22.78
CA ALA A 132 -7.12 0.45 -24.14
C ALA A 132 -7.62 -1.00 -24.26
N LYS A 133 -8.35 -1.25 -25.35
CA LYS A 133 -8.73 -2.59 -25.82
C LYS A 133 -8.37 -2.71 -27.30
N VAL A 134 -7.78 -3.85 -27.69
CA VAL A 134 -7.47 -4.19 -29.08
C VAL A 134 -8.03 -5.59 -29.35
N GLY A 135 -9.05 -5.67 -30.21
CA GLY A 135 -9.79 -6.90 -30.42
C GLY A 135 -10.41 -7.41 -29.12
N LYS A 136 -10.02 -8.62 -28.68
CA LYS A 136 -10.50 -9.26 -27.43
C LYS A 136 -9.56 -9.06 -26.23
N ASN A 137 -8.47 -8.32 -26.40
CA ASN A 137 -7.44 -8.13 -25.39
C ASN A 137 -7.46 -6.71 -24.83
N TYR A 138 -7.35 -6.60 -23.52
CA TYR A 138 -7.13 -5.34 -22.84
C TYR A 138 -5.63 -5.04 -22.75
N LYS A 139 -5.27 -3.79 -22.99
CA LYS A 139 -3.94 -3.25 -22.69
C LYS A 139 -3.92 -2.75 -21.26
N ILE A 140 -2.99 -3.27 -20.47
CA ILE A 140 -2.93 -3.10 -19.03
C ILE A 140 -1.62 -2.41 -18.65
N SER A 141 -1.73 -1.45 -17.75
CA SER A 141 -0.61 -0.92 -16.98
C SER A 141 -0.73 -1.49 -15.57
N ASP A 142 0.05 -2.52 -15.30
CA ASP A 142 0.15 -3.10 -13.96
C ASP A 142 1.38 -2.50 -13.26
N PRO A 143 1.22 -1.83 -12.11
CA PRO A 143 2.29 -1.11 -11.42
C PRO A 143 3.47 -2.01 -10.97
N VAL A 144 3.32 -3.33 -10.96
CA VAL A 144 4.38 -4.26 -10.56
C VAL A 144 5.37 -4.54 -11.69
N PHE A 145 5.01 -4.27 -12.95
CA PHE A 145 5.83 -4.54 -14.12
C PHE A 145 6.48 -3.26 -14.67
N GLU A 146 7.61 -3.43 -15.36
CA GLU A 146 8.33 -2.34 -16.02
C GLU A 146 7.65 -1.90 -17.32
N ASP A 147 7.02 -2.85 -18.02
CA ASP A 147 6.31 -2.63 -19.29
C ASP A 147 4.81 -2.87 -19.16
N VAL A 148 4.05 -2.30 -20.12
CA VAL A 148 2.63 -2.63 -20.28
C VAL A 148 2.44 -4.08 -20.67
N VAL A 149 1.35 -4.68 -20.20
CA VAL A 149 1.00 -6.08 -20.44
C VAL A 149 -0.37 -6.20 -21.12
N GLU A 150 -0.67 -7.40 -21.62
CA GLU A 150 -1.95 -7.69 -22.25
C GLU A 150 -2.68 -8.81 -21.52
N CYS A 151 -4.00 -8.74 -21.50
CA CYS A 151 -4.83 -9.79 -20.92
C CYS A 151 -6.11 -9.96 -21.72
N SER A 152 -6.48 -11.22 -21.98
CA SER A 152 -7.76 -11.52 -22.63
C SER A 152 -8.92 -11.07 -21.75
N GLN A 153 -10.04 -10.67 -22.35
CA GLN A 153 -11.24 -10.33 -21.59
C GLN A 153 -11.70 -11.47 -20.68
N LYS A 154 -11.56 -12.72 -21.13
CA LYS A 154 -11.92 -13.91 -20.35
C LYS A 154 -11.09 -14.02 -19.07
N ASP A 155 -9.77 -13.91 -19.18
CA ASP A 155 -8.86 -14.07 -18.04
C ASP A 155 -8.96 -12.87 -17.09
N LEU A 156 -9.08 -11.65 -17.62
CA LEU A 156 -9.29 -10.46 -16.80
C LEU A 156 -10.62 -10.55 -16.04
N THR A 157 -11.70 -11.05 -16.67
CA THR A 157 -12.98 -11.28 -15.98
C THR A 157 -12.83 -12.27 -14.82
N LYS A 158 -12.10 -13.37 -15.03
CA LYS A 158 -11.80 -14.35 -13.98
C LYS A 158 -11.08 -13.70 -12.80
N ALA A 159 -10.07 -12.87 -13.07
CA ALA A 159 -9.33 -12.16 -12.03
C ALA A 159 -10.18 -11.11 -11.28
N ARG A 160 -11.09 -10.41 -11.98
CA ARG A 160 -12.02 -9.41 -11.41
C ARG A 160 -13.12 -10.02 -10.52
N PHE A 161 -13.43 -11.30 -10.69
CA PHE A 161 -14.51 -11.98 -9.96
C PHE A 161 -14.04 -13.15 -9.09
N ALA A 162 -12.75 -13.19 -8.77
CA ALA A 162 -12.20 -14.12 -7.80
C ALA A 162 -12.95 -14.05 -6.46
N LYS A 163 -13.21 -15.22 -5.86
CA LYS A 163 -13.89 -15.36 -4.57
C LYS A 163 -12.90 -15.26 -3.41
N GLY A 164 -13.43 -15.07 -2.20
CA GLY A 164 -12.65 -15.07 -0.95
C GLY A 164 -12.53 -13.70 -0.29
N VAL A 165 -11.61 -13.59 0.68
CA VAL A 165 -11.36 -12.35 1.42
C VAL A 165 -10.95 -11.25 0.43
N PHE A 166 -11.50 -10.04 0.61
CA PHE A 166 -11.34 -8.91 -0.31
C PHE A 166 -11.71 -9.21 -1.77
N ALA A 167 -12.66 -10.12 -2.04
CA ALA A 167 -13.14 -10.41 -3.39
C ALA A 167 -13.38 -9.12 -4.21
N PRO A 168 -12.88 -8.99 -5.45
CA PRO A 168 -12.92 -7.72 -6.16
C PRO A 168 -14.34 -7.36 -6.64
N LYS A 169 -15.18 -8.37 -6.93
CA LYS A 169 -16.59 -8.19 -7.36
C LYS A 169 -16.71 -7.24 -8.56
N GLY A 170 -15.82 -7.37 -9.54
CA GLY A 170 -15.81 -6.53 -10.73
C GLY A 170 -15.45 -5.06 -10.46
N PHE A 171 -14.96 -4.72 -9.27
CA PHE A 171 -14.75 -3.33 -8.86
C PHE A 171 -13.88 -2.57 -9.85
N MET A 172 -14.43 -1.47 -10.36
CA MET A 172 -13.76 -0.56 -11.26
C MET A 172 -13.94 0.88 -10.83
N TYR A 173 -13.01 1.73 -11.24
CA TYR A 173 -13.04 3.15 -10.97
C TYR A 173 -12.28 3.95 -12.02
N TYR A 174 -12.68 5.20 -12.24
CA TYR A 174 -11.98 6.12 -13.15
C TYR A 174 -12.30 7.57 -12.80
N VAL A 175 -11.44 8.50 -13.22
CA VAL A 175 -11.60 9.93 -12.98
C VAL A 175 -12.75 10.48 -13.82
N LEU A 176 -13.68 11.18 -13.16
CA LEU A 176 -14.76 11.94 -13.80
C LEU A 176 -14.37 13.40 -13.97
N ASN A 177 -13.75 13.99 -12.94
CA ASN A 177 -13.39 15.40 -12.95
C ASN A 177 -12.20 15.68 -12.03
N ILE A 178 -11.30 16.56 -12.48
CA ILE A 178 -10.19 17.10 -11.68
C ILE A 178 -10.46 18.59 -11.42
N PRO A 179 -10.36 19.08 -10.17
CA PRO A 179 -10.45 20.50 -9.87
C PRO A 179 -9.36 21.30 -10.58
N LYS A 180 -9.71 22.50 -11.07
CA LYS A 180 -8.74 23.39 -11.73
C LYS A 180 -7.67 23.92 -10.77
N GLN A 181 -7.98 24.01 -9.48
CA GLN A 181 -7.08 24.50 -8.44
C GLN A 181 -7.17 23.58 -7.23
N ILE A 182 -6.02 23.30 -6.63
CA ILE A 182 -5.87 22.45 -5.43
C ILE A 182 -4.96 23.19 -4.46
N ASP A 183 -5.48 23.46 -3.25
CA ASP A 183 -4.72 24.07 -2.15
C ASP A 183 -3.84 23.02 -1.47
N PHE A 184 -2.71 22.69 -2.11
CA PHE A 184 -1.77 21.70 -1.61
C PHE A 184 -1.18 22.07 -0.25
N ASP A 185 -0.95 23.36 0.03
CA ASP A 185 -0.39 23.81 1.31
C ASP A 185 -1.24 23.35 2.51
N ASN A 186 -2.55 23.60 2.44
CA ASN A 186 -3.48 23.22 3.49
C ASN A 186 -3.74 21.70 3.53
N ILE A 187 -3.87 21.08 2.35
CA ILE A 187 -4.11 19.65 2.22
C ILE A 187 -2.93 18.86 2.81
N LEU A 188 -1.69 19.22 2.48
CA LEU A 188 -0.48 18.59 3.01
C LEU A 188 -0.41 18.70 4.53
N LYS A 189 -0.59 19.90 5.08
CA LYS A 189 -0.62 20.13 6.54
C LYS A 189 -1.64 19.22 7.24
N LYS A 190 -2.87 19.16 6.70
CA LYS A 190 -3.94 18.31 7.25
C LYS A 190 -3.58 16.82 7.17
N SER A 191 -3.09 16.35 6.02
CA SER A 191 -2.77 14.93 5.80
C SER A 191 -1.58 14.46 6.64
N ILE A 192 -0.54 15.28 6.77
CA ILE A 192 0.63 15.03 7.64
C ILE A 192 0.19 14.94 9.11
N ARG A 193 -0.51 15.97 9.62
CA ARG A 193 -1.03 15.97 11.00
C ARG A 193 -1.95 14.79 11.28
N LYS A 194 -2.81 14.44 10.33
CA LYS A 194 -3.73 13.29 10.45
C LYS A 194 -2.96 11.98 10.56
N ASN A 195 -1.96 11.76 9.71
CA ASN A 195 -1.14 10.55 9.79
C ASN A 195 -0.34 10.51 11.09
N ALA A 196 0.24 11.63 11.53
CA ALA A 196 0.98 11.72 12.79
C ALA A 196 0.10 11.36 13.99
N LYS A 197 -1.14 11.88 14.05
CA LYS A 197 -2.11 11.52 15.09
C LYS A 197 -2.47 10.02 15.07
N ALA A 198 -2.61 9.42 13.89
CA ALA A 198 -2.87 7.99 13.76
C ALA A 198 -1.69 7.14 14.27
N MET A 199 -0.45 7.54 13.98
CA MET A 199 0.75 6.85 14.44
C MET A 199 1.04 7.03 15.93
N LEU A 200 0.67 8.18 16.50
CA LEU A 200 0.76 8.49 17.93
C LEU A 200 -0.54 8.18 18.69
N THR A 201 -1.41 7.34 18.14
CA THR A 201 -2.69 7.00 18.76
C THR A 201 -2.49 6.43 20.17
N PRO A 202 -3.34 6.79 21.15
CA PRO A 202 -3.26 6.19 22.48
C PRO A 202 -3.63 4.71 22.48
N PHE A 203 -4.27 4.20 21.42
CA PHE A 203 -4.71 2.81 21.30
C PHE A 203 -3.52 1.83 21.26
N PRO A 204 -3.48 0.80 22.13
CA PRO A 204 -2.28 -0.01 22.35
C PRO A 204 -1.90 -0.97 21.21
N TYR A 205 -2.79 -1.19 20.25
CA TYR A 205 -2.60 -2.15 19.14
C TYR A 205 -2.33 -1.46 17.79
N ALA A 206 -2.19 -0.14 17.77
CA ALA A 206 -1.93 0.63 16.55
C ALA A 206 -0.81 1.66 16.75
N GLY A 207 -0.25 2.13 15.63
CA GLY A 207 0.86 3.06 15.59
C GLY A 207 2.09 2.55 16.34
N VAL A 208 2.84 3.47 16.94
CA VAL A 208 4.05 3.19 17.73
C VAL A 208 3.77 2.20 18.86
N LYS A 209 2.60 2.31 19.52
CA LYS A 209 2.22 1.37 20.59
C LYS A 209 1.98 -0.04 20.06
N GLY A 210 1.40 -0.16 18.86
CA GLY A 210 1.25 -1.44 18.15
C GLY A 210 2.62 -2.09 17.87
N MET A 211 3.61 -1.32 17.41
CA MET A 211 4.98 -1.82 17.19
C MET A 211 5.57 -2.38 18.47
N ARG A 212 5.49 -1.62 19.57
CA ARG A 212 5.96 -2.04 20.89
C ARG A 212 5.22 -3.27 21.41
N LYS A 213 3.93 -3.41 21.07
CA LYS A 213 3.12 -4.58 21.44
C LYS A 213 3.54 -5.82 20.66
N LEU A 214 3.87 -5.70 19.37
CA LEU A 214 4.42 -6.79 18.57
C LEU A 214 5.79 -7.22 19.12
N ALA A 215 6.68 -6.26 19.42
CA ALA A 215 8.00 -6.55 20.01
C ALA A 215 7.87 -7.40 21.30
N LYS A 216 6.99 -6.98 22.23
CA LYS A 216 6.67 -7.75 23.44
C LYS A 216 6.06 -9.12 23.16
N SER A 217 5.35 -9.29 22.05
CA SER A 217 4.80 -10.59 21.64
C SER A 217 5.89 -11.53 21.13
N ILE A 218 6.94 -10.99 20.50
CA ILE A 218 8.10 -11.77 20.03
C ILE A 218 8.89 -12.31 21.21
N GLU A 219 9.10 -11.51 22.27
CA GLU A 219 9.75 -11.99 23.51
C GLU A 219 9.06 -13.20 24.15
N LYS A 220 7.74 -13.32 23.97
CA LYS A 220 6.93 -14.43 24.50
C LYS A 220 7.01 -15.70 23.67
N LEU A 221 7.63 -15.66 22.49
CA LEU A 221 7.77 -16.83 21.62
C LEU A 221 8.75 -17.86 22.17
N LYS A 222 9.65 -17.51 23.10
CA LYS A 222 10.58 -18.43 23.76
C LYS A 222 9.92 -19.65 24.43
N ASN A 223 8.62 -19.54 24.74
CA ASN A 223 7.82 -20.60 25.37
C ASN A 223 6.94 -21.37 24.35
N LYS A 224 7.22 -21.27 23.05
CA LYS A 224 6.45 -21.91 21.96
C LYS A 224 7.30 -22.95 21.25
N ASP A 225 6.62 -23.87 20.57
CA ASP A 225 7.30 -24.87 19.74
C ASP A 225 7.97 -24.21 18.53
N GLU A 226 9.05 -24.84 18.04
CA GLU A 226 9.86 -24.35 16.93
C GLU A 226 9.02 -24.06 15.68
N ARG A 227 8.05 -24.94 15.35
CA ARG A 227 7.20 -24.76 14.17
C ARG A 227 6.37 -23.49 14.29
N TYR A 228 5.81 -23.21 15.46
CA TYR A 228 5.08 -21.98 15.71
C TYR A 228 5.97 -20.75 15.58
N ILE A 229 7.17 -20.76 16.18
CA ILE A 229 8.13 -19.65 16.11
C ILE A 229 8.48 -19.34 14.65
N LYS A 230 8.87 -20.36 13.89
CA LYS A 230 9.22 -20.23 12.46
C LYS A 230 8.07 -19.62 11.65
N ASN A 231 6.85 -20.10 11.85
CA ASN A 231 5.68 -19.59 11.15
C ASN A 231 5.36 -18.14 11.55
N TYR A 232 5.53 -17.78 12.82
CA TYR A 232 5.29 -16.43 13.32
C TYR A 232 6.30 -15.43 12.74
N LEU A 233 7.60 -15.75 12.76
CA LEU A 233 8.65 -14.90 12.20
C LEU A 233 8.50 -14.75 10.68
N THR A 234 8.26 -15.85 9.97
CA THR A 234 7.99 -15.81 8.52
C THR A 234 6.73 -14.99 8.22
N HIS A 235 5.72 -15.04 9.11
CA HIS A 235 4.51 -14.24 8.95
C HIS A 235 4.75 -12.74 9.10
N ILE A 236 5.58 -12.32 10.07
CA ILE A 236 5.98 -10.91 10.23
C ILE A 236 6.57 -10.40 8.92
N VAL A 237 7.55 -11.13 8.37
CA VAL A 237 8.24 -10.77 7.13
C VAL A 237 7.25 -10.69 5.98
N ARG A 238 6.39 -11.70 5.82
CA ARG A 238 5.34 -11.71 4.78
C ARG A 238 4.40 -10.51 4.86
N MET A 239 4.03 -10.07 6.07
CA MET A 239 3.14 -8.91 6.24
C MET A 239 3.86 -7.56 6.00
N GLN A 240 5.18 -7.55 6.10
CA GLN A 240 6.02 -6.37 5.87
C GLN A 240 6.42 -6.25 4.39
N GLU A 241 6.82 -7.36 3.78
CA GLU A 241 7.19 -7.52 2.38
C GLU A 241 5.96 -7.74 1.50
N GLU A 242 4.99 -6.84 1.61
CA GLU A 242 4.08 -6.65 0.49
C GLU A 242 4.89 -6.12 -0.70
N ILE A 243 4.67 -6.71 -1.88
CA ILE A 243 5.43 -6.43 -3.11
C ILE A 243 5.66 -4.93 -3.27
N GLY A 244 6.94 -4.53 -3.33
CA GLY A 244 7.40 -3.17 -3.63
C GLY A 244 7.68 -2.25 -2.42
N THR A 245 7.57 -2.70 -1.17
CA THR A 245 7.92 -1.87 0.02
C THR A 245 9.42 -1.77 0.34
N GLY A 246 10.28 -2.53 -0.35
CA GLY A 246 11.73 -2.59 -0.10
C GLY A 246 12.11 -3.09 1.31
N GLY A 247 11.19 -3.79 1.99
CA GLY A 247 11.37 -4.21 3.38
C GLY A 247 11.25 -3.08 4.40
N GLY A 248 10.97 -1.84 3.99
CA GLY A 248 10.84 -0.69 4.91
C GLY A 248 9.42 -0.44 5.41
N GLY A 249 8.45 -1.32 5.14
CA GLY A 249 7.06 -1.14 5.57
C GLY A 249 6.47 0.21 5.16
N PHE A 250 6.73 0.67 3.93
CA PHE A 250 6.33 1.98 3.36
C PHE A 250 7.03 3.22 3.94
N ARG A 251 8.01 3.08 4.84
CA ARG A 251 8.71 4.23 5.43
C ARG A 251 9.55 4.99 4.39
N TYR A 252 10.18 4.29 3.43
CA TYR A 252 10.86 4.95 2.31
C TYR A 252 9.90 5.80 1.47
N LEU A 253 8.71 5.26 1.17
CA LEU A 253 7.69 5.97 0.39
C LEU A 253 7.16 7.21 1.14
N TYR A 254 6.93 7.08 2.46
CA TYR A 254 6.50 8.22 3.27
C TYR A 254 7.62 9.25 3.49
N SER A 255 8.89 8.82 3.59
CA SER A 255 10.05 9.71 3.65
C SER A 255 10.17 10.53 2.36
N ALA A 256 9.98 9.90 1.19
CA ALA A 256 9.94 10.58 -0.11
C ALA A 256 8.77 11.59 -0.18
N PHE A 257 7.60 11.24 0.35
CA PHE A 257 6.46 12.16 0.45
C PHE A 257 6.80 13.42 1.25
N LEU A 258 7.43 13.27 2.42
CA LEU A 258 7.83 14.42 3.23
C LEU A 258 8.87 15.28 2.50
N LYS A 259 9.79 14.67 1.74
CA LYS A 259 10.78 15.39 0.93
C LYS A 259 10.11 16.21 -0.18
N GLU A 260 9.13 15.63 -0.87
CA GLU A 260 8.34 16.35 -1.88
C GLU A 260 7.51 17.47 -1.25
N ALA A 261 6.95 17.25 -0.04
CA ALA A 261 6.16 18.27 0.66
C ALA A 261 6.96 19.54 1.02
N LYS A 262 8.31 19.48 1.03
CA LYS A 262 9.18 20.64 1.30
C LYS A 262 9.09 21.73 0.22
N THR A 263 8.61 21.43 -0.97
CA THR A 263 8.44 22.42 -2.04
C THR A 263 7.21 23.32 -1.83
N TYR A 264 6.44 23.07 -0.78
CA TYR A 264 5.21 23.78 -0.42
C TYR A 264 5.42 24.61 0.85
N ASN A 265 4.44 25.43 1.24
CA ASN A 265 4.55 26.36 2.36
C ASN A 265 4.41 25.67 3.74
N LEU A 266 5.37 24.81 4.09
CA LEU A 266 5.47 24.04 5.34
C LEU A 266 6.86 24.24 5.97
N ASP A 267 7.01 23.88 7.25
CA ASP A 267 8.28 23.98 7.98
C ASP A 267 9.29 22.94 7.44
N VAL A 268 10.21 23.40 6.59
CA VAL A 268 11.22 22.58 5.90
C VAL A 268 12.12 21.84 6.88
N ASN A 269 12.53 22.47 7.99
CA ASN A 269 13.43 21.86 8.96
C ASN A 269 12.75 20.69 9.69
N LYS A 270 11.49 20.87 10.07
CA LYS A 270 10.68 19.78 10.66
C LYS A 270 10.46 18.64 9.67
N LEU A 271 10.16 18.95 8.41
CA LEU A 271 9.96 17.94 7.36
C LEU A 271 11.25 17.15 7.08
N GLU A 272 12.41 17.82 7.00
CA GLU A 272 13.70 17.17 6.79
C GLU A 272 14.02 16.22 7.94
N LYS A 273 13.97 16.73 9.18
CA LYS A 273 14.29 15.93 10.36
C LYS A 273 13.36 14.72 10.49
N ALA A 274 12.06 14.90 10.27
CA ALA A 274 11.11 13.79 10.30
C ALA A 274 11.34 12.79 9.17
N SER A 275 11.69 13.27 7.97
CA SER A 275 12.01 12.41 6.82
C SER A 275 13.22 11.52 7.08
N GLU A 276 14.29 12.07 7.69
CA GLU A 276 15.47 11.32 8.12
C GLU A 276 15.15 10.26 9.17
N LEU A 277 14.40 10.62 10.21
CA LEU A 277 13.98 9.68 11.27
C LEU A 277 13.11 8.54 10.71
N ILE A 278 12.20 8.85 9.78
CA ILE A 278 11.39 7.85 9.11
C ILE A 278 12.26 6.94 8.23
N LEU A 279 13.28 7.49 7.56
CA LEU A 279 14.24 6.70 6.81
C LEU A 279 14.99 5.71 7.71
N LEU A 280 15.51 6.18 8.85
CA LEU A 280 16.15 5.35 9.87
C LEU A 280 15.21 4.26 10.41
N SER A 281 13.92 4.57 10.59
CA SER A 281 12.91 3.55 10.94
C SER A 281 12.77 2.51 9.82
N GLY A 282 12.71 2.94 8.55
CA GLY A 282 12.66 2.05 7.39
C GLY A 282 13.85 1.10 7.32
N ASP A 283 15.06 1.60 7.52
CA ASP A 283 16.29 0.79 7.56
C ASP A 283 16.25 -0.19 8.74
N THR A 284 15.83 0.26 9.92
CA THR A 284 15.70 -0.57 11.12
C THR A 284 14.62 -1.65 10.95
N LEU A 285 13.52 -1.35 10.26
CA LEU A 285 12.49 -2.34 9.92
C LEU A 285 13.03 -3.38 8.93
N ARG A 286 13.87 -2.98 7.99
CA ARG A 286 14.55 -3.93 7.08
C ARG A 286 15.50 -4.85 7.84
N GLU A 287 16.28 -4.31 8.78
CA GLU A 287 17.11 -5.09 9.71
C GLU A 287 16.26 -6.09 10.52
N PHE A 288 15.13 -5.63 11.05
CA PHE A 288 14.18 -6.46 11.78
C PHE A 288 13.63 -7.63 10.94
N ALA A 289 13.27 -7.38 9.68
CA ALA A 289 12.81 -8.42 8.76
C ALA A 289 13.92 -9.44 8.47
N LEU A 290 15.14 -8.98 8.20
CA LEU A 290 16.30 -9.85 7.98
C LEU A 290 16.55 -10.76 9.18
N LYS A 291 16.54 -10.20 10.40
CA LYS A 291 16.71 -10.99 11.62
C LYS A 291 15.60 -12.02 11.80
N CYS A 292 14.34 -11.66 11.49
CA CYS A 292 13.23 -12.62 11.49
C CYS A 292 13.47 -13.78 10.51
N VAL A 293 13.95 -13.49 9.28
CA VAL A 293 14.27 -14.52 8.27
C VAL A 293 15.40 -15.43 8.75
N GLU A 294 16.48 -14.86 9.30
CA GLU A 294 17.63 -15.62 9.79
C GLU A 294 17.24 -16.58 10.92
N SER A 295 16.51 -16.08 11.91
CA SER A 295 16.04 -16.91 13.03
C SER A 295 14.98 -17.93 12.61
N ALA A 296 14.15 -17.64 11.60
CA ALA A 296 13.21 -18.62 11.04
C ALA A 296 13.90 -19.75 10.25
N LYS A 297 15.09 -19.48 9.69
CA LYS A 297 15.91 -20.48 8.98
C LYS A 297 16.76 -21.32 9.94
N LYS A 298 17.26 -20.72 11.02
CA LYS A 298 18.12 -21.37 12.02
C LYS A 298 17.59 -21.09 13.42
N ILE A 299 16.69 -21.96 13.91
CA ILE A 299 16.03 -21.74 15.20
C ILE A 299 17.03 -21.72 16.38
N ASP A 300 18.14 -22.44 16.28
CA ASP A 300 19.17 -22.47 17.31
C ASP A 300 19.83 -21.10 17.54
N ARG A 301 19.64 -20.15 16.60
CA ARG A 301 20.08 -18.75 16.68
C ARG A 301 18.93 -17.79 16.98
N PHE A 302 17.80 -18.32 17.46
CA PHE A 302 16.63 -17.50 17.79
C PHE A 302 16.84 -16.77 19.11
N GLU A 303 17.19 -15.48 18.99
CA GLU A 303 17.31 -14.56 20.11
C GLU A 303 16.10 -13.59 20.12
N PRO A 304 14.97 -13.95 20.77
CA PRO A 304 13.75 -13.15 20.71
C PRO A 304 13.91 -11.73 21.26
N LYS A 305 14.84 -11.55 22.21
CA LYS A 305 15.13 -10.24 22.80
C LYS A 305 15.79 -9.30 21.79
N GLU A 306 16.76 -9.80 21.03
CA GLU A 306 17.43 -9.04 19.99
C GLU A 306 16.43 -8.57 18.91
N ILE A 307 15.56 -9.48 18.43
CA ILE A 307 14.52 -9.16 17.45
C ILE A 307 13.53 -8.11 18.01
N SER A 308 13.12 -8.26 19.27
CA SER A 308 12.26 -7.29 19.97
C SER A 308 12.90 -5.90 20.04
N ASP A 309 14.18 -5.82 20.40
CA ASP A 309 14.88 -4.56 20.60
C ASP A 309 15.05 -3.77 19.30
N ILE A 310 15.25 -4.44 18.15
CA ILE A 310 15.27 -3.78 16.83
C ILE A 310 13.92 -3.09 16.55
N LEU A 311 12.79 -3.79 16.77
CA LEU A 311 11.47 -3.20 16.56
C LEU A 311 11.16 -2.07 17.56
N ILE A 312 11.65 -2.17 18.80
CA ILE A 312 11.56 -1.08 19.78
C ILE A 312 12.36 0.14 19.30
N LYS A 313 13.57 -0.06 18.75
CA LYS A 313 14.39 1.02 18.17
C LYS A 313 13.66 1.74 17.04
N ALA A 314 13.08 1.00 16.07
CA ALA A 314 12.25 1.58 15.02
C ALA A 314 11.08 2.41 15.59
N SER A 315 10.41 1.88 16.63
CA SER A 315 9.30 2.59 17.28
C SER A 315 9.70 3.93 17.93
N LYS A 316 10.95 4.07 18.38
CA LYS A 316 11.46 5.32 18.96
C LYS A 316 11.69 6.38 17.88
N TYR A 317 12.27 5.99 16.74
CA TYR A 317 12.40 6.89 15.59
C TYR A 317 11.04 7.39 15.10
N GLU A 318 10.04 6.50 15.03
CA GLU A 318 8.69 6.89 14.64
C GLU A 318 7.99 7.79 15.67
N GLU A 319 8.15 7.52 16.97
CA GLU A 319 7.59 8.39 18.02
C GLU A 319 8.14 9.82 17.93
N GLU A 320 9.44 9.97 17.72
CA GLU A 320 10.08 11.28 17.53
C GLU A 320 9.60 11.95 16.23
N ALA A 321 9.67 11.24 15.09
CA ALA A 321 9.29 11.78 13.79
C ALA A 321 7.83 12.24 13.76
N PHE A 322 6.90 11.40 14.22
CA PHE A 322 5.48 11.78 14.26
C PHE A 322 5.18 12.81 15.35
N GLY A 323 6.00 12.90 16.40
CA GLY A 323 5.97 14.00 17.37
C GLY A 323 6.21 15.35 16.68
N ILE A 324 7.24 15.43 15.84
CA ILE A 324 7.56 16.60 15.02
C ILE A 324 6.42 16.90 14.05
N LEU A 325 6.01 15.90 13.26
CA LEU A 325 5.00 16.05 12.20
C LEU A 325 3.61 16.45 12.72
N LYS A 326 3.29 16.12 13.98
CA LYS A 326 2.04 16.56 14.61
C LYS A 326 1.96 18.09 14.79
N THR A 327 3.11 18.77 14.74
CA THR A 327 3.26 20.22 14.95
C THR A 327 3.56 21.01 13.67
N ILE A 328 3.75 20.34 12.53
CA ILE A 328 3.66 20.95 11.19
C ILE A 328 2.31 21.61 11.06
#